data_AF-A0A1V9VC37-F1
#
_entry.id   AF-A0A1V9VC37-F1
#
_cell.length_a   1.000
_cell.length_b   1.000
_cell.length_c   1.000
_cell.angle_alpha   90.00
_cell.angle_beta   90.00
_cell.angle_gamma   90.00
#
_symmetry.space_group_name_H-M   'P 1'
#
loop_
_entity.id
_entity.type
_entity.pdbx_description
1 polymer ?
#
loop_
_entity_poly.entity_id
_entity_poly.type
_entity_poly.pdbx_seq_one_letter_code
_entity_poly.pdbx_strand_id
1 'polypeptide(L)'
;EKRVMLMMFKNRVSAICGTHTHVGTDDLQIFENTAYLTDIGLTGCYDNVIGMDEKAPIKRATTGIGSHFEVPNSCKSILQMMVVDIEDGKAINSYKIKKYCNSSKLHISDAIII
;
A
#
# COMPACT_ATOMS: atom_id res chain seq x y z
N GLU A 1 2.63 -1.59 15.07
CA GLU A 1 3.95 -2.15 14.67
C GLU A 1 4.67 -1.31 13.62
N LYS A 2 4.11 -1.11 12.42
CA LYS A 2 4.81 -0.39 11.33
C LYS A 2 5.33 1.01 11.70
N ARG A 3 4.54 1.82 12.43
CA ARG A 3 4.98 3.15 12.88
C ARG A 3 6.09 3.11 13.93
N VAL A 4 6.16 2.03 14.72
CA VAL A 4 7.25 1.79 15.67
C VAL A 4 8.56 1.57 14.91
N MET A 5 8.53 0.85 13.79
CA MET A 5 9.71 0.65 12.93
C MET A 5 10.24 1.99 12.39
N LEU A 6 9.37 2.93 12.00
CA LEU A 6 9.82 4.28 11.63
C LEU A 6 10.59 4.93 12.77
N MET A 7 10.07 4.91 13.99
CA MET A 7 10.75 5.54 15.13
C MET A 7 12.09 4.87 15.49
N MET A 8 12.24 3.57 15.25
CA MET A 8 13.47 2.82 15.52
C MET A 8 14.57 3.04 14.47
N PHE A 9 14.18 3.28 13.22
CA PHE A 9 15.09 3.23 12.07
C PHE A 9 15.16 4.52 11.26
N LYS A 10 14.37 5.55 11.59
CA LYS A 10 14.49 6.89 11.00
C LYS A 10 15.95 7.38 11.04
N ASN A 11 16.37 8.06 9.97
CA ASN A 11 17.75 8.52 9.74
C ASN A 11 18.82 7.40 9.68
N ARG A 12 18.42 6.12 9.69
CA ARG A 12 19.33 4.96 9.56
C ARG A 12 19.06 4.14 8.30
N VAL A 13 17.88 4.33 7.70
CA VAL A 13 17.47 3.69 6.45
C VAL A 13 16.85 4.73 5.52
N SER A 14 16.98 4.54 4.21
CA SER A 14 16.46 5.50 3.23
C SER A 14 14.94 5.46 3.11
N ALA A 15 14.33 4.28 3.22
CA ALA A 15 12.89 4.13 3.09
C ALA A 15 12.33 2.96 3.90
N ILE A 16 11.08 3.09 4.34
CA ILE A 16 10.27 2.05 4.99
C ILE A 16 8.89 2.07 4.33
N CYS A 17 8.59 1.02 3.55
CA CYS A 17 7.30 0.86 2.88
C CYS A 17 6.58 -0.36 3.46
N GLY A 18 5.47 -0.14 4.15
CA GLY A 18 4.68 -1.23 4.70
C GLY A 18 3.79 -1.91 3.65
N THR A 19 3.48 -3.18 3.88
CA THR A 19 2.57 -4.01 3.07
C THR A 19 1.64 -4.83 3.99
N HIS A 20 0.82 -5.72 3.43
CA HIS A 20 -0.07 -6.70 4.08
C HIS A 20 -1.55 -6.32 4.16
N THR A 21 -1.92 -5.06 4.41
CA THR A 21 -3.34 -4.73 4.66
C THR A 21 -4.18 -4.64 3.39
N HIS A 22 -3.53 -4.58 2.22
CA HIS A 22 -4.13 -4.39 0.89
C HIS A 22 -4.82 -3.03 0.69
N VAL A 23 -4.93 -2.20 1.73
CA VAL A 23 -5.50 -0.85 1.68
C VAL A 23 -4.39 0.16 1.82
N GLY A 24 -4.12 0.89 0.75
CA GLY A 24 -3.05 1.88 0.71
C GLY A 24 -3.38 3.11 1.55
N THR A 25 -2.47 3.50 2.43
CA THR A 25 -2.60 4.69 3.30
C THR A 25 -2.21 5.99 2.59
N ASP A 26 -2.55 7.12 3.20
CA ASP A 26 -2.32 8.51 2.77
C ASP A 26 -1.19 9.21 3.56
N ASP A 27 -0.44 8.46 4.37
CA ASP A 27 0.58 8.96 5.29
C ASP A 27 2.01 8.96 4.72
N LEU A 28 2.13 9.03 3.38
CA LEU A 28 3.42 9.11 2.71
C LEU A 28 4.17 10.37 3.17
N GLN A 29 5.34 10.18 3.77
CA GLN A 29 6.15 11.27 4.28
C GLN A 29 7.64 10.97 4.18
N ILE A 30 8.48 12.01 4.19
CA ILE A 30 9.91 11.89 4.46
C ILE A 30 10.12 12.44 5.86
N PHE A 31 10.57 11.58 6.79
CA PHE A 31 10.77 11.91 8.19
C PHE A 31 12.23 11.68 8.57
N GLU A 32 12.97 12.73 8.95
CA GLU A 32 14.40 12.66 9.27
C GLU A 32 15.22 11.87 8.21
N ASN A 33 15.11 12.27 6.93
CA ASN A 33 15.78 11.63 5.78
C ASN A 33 15.32 10.20 5.44
N THR A 34 14.22 9.70 6.04
CA THR A 34 13.65 8.38 5.74
C THR A 34 12.26 8.52 5.11
N ALA A 35 12.06 8.04 3.89
CA ALA A 35 10.74 7.94 3.29
C ALA A 35 9.90 6.86 4.01
N TYR A 36 8.64 7.14 4.33
CA TYR A 36 7.78 6.25 5.10
C TYR A 36 6.37 6.21 4.53
N LEU A 37 5.81 5.00 4.45
CA LEU A 37 4.41 4.75 4.12
C LEU A 37 3.90 3.56 4.94
N THR A 38 2.77 3.72 5.64
CA THR A 38 2.22 2.63 6.48
C THR A 38 1.77 1.44 5.65
N ASP A 39 1.05 1.64 4.56
CA ASP A 39 0.76 0.55 3.62
C ASP A 39 0.72 1.05 2.18
N ILE A 40 1.43 0.37 1.29
CA ILE A 40 1.38 0.68 -0.14
C ILE A 40 0.01 0.34 -0.75
N GLY A 41 -0.68 -0.64 -0.17
CA GLY A 41 -1.90 -1.22 -0.68
C GLY A 41 -1.64 -2.41 -1.59
N LEU A 42 -2.69 -2.84 -2.27
CA LEU A 42 -2.67 -3.96 -3.20
C LEU A 42 -2.23 -3.55 -4.61
N THR A 43 -1.55 -4.45 -5.31
CA THR A 43 -1.53 -4.54 -6.77
C THR A 43 -2.25 -5.81 -7.20
N GLY A 44 -3.37 -5.70 -7.90
CA GLY A 44 -4.29 -6.81 -8.16
C GLY A 44 -5.75 -6.35 -8.18
N CYS A 45 -6.68 -7.28 -7.98
CA CYS A 45 -8.12 -7.01 -7.94
C CYS A 45 -8.47 -6.04 -6.80
N TYR A 46 -8.91 -4.82 -7.10
CA TYR A 46 -9.27 -3.86 -6.04
C TYR A 46 -10.76 -3.87 -5.70
N ASP A 47 -11.55 -4.60 -6.48
CA ASP A 47 -12.94 -4.88 -6.21
C ASP A 47 -13.07 -5.98 -5.13
N ASN A 48 -14.27 -6.06 -4.55
CA ASN A 48 -14.64 -7.03 -3.52
C ASN A 48 -13.83 -6.87 -2.21
N VAL A 49 -13.46 -7.98 -1.57
CA VAL A 49 -12.87 -7.98 -0.23
C VAL A 49 -11.37 -8.25 -0.35
N ILE A 50 -10.57 -7.18 -0.25
CA ILE A 50 -9.10 -7.21 -0.27
C ILE A 50 -8.49 -8.06 -1.42
N GLY A 51 -9.15 -8.08 -2.58
CA GLY A 51 -8.73 -8.80 -3.79
C GLY A 51 -9.25 -10.22 -3.95
N MET A 52 -10.30 -10.57 -3.22
CA MET A 52 -10.90 -11.91 -3.15
C MET A 52 -12.40 -11.81 -3.42
N ASP A 53 -13.02 -12.85 -3.98
CA ASP A 53 -14.49 -12.91 -4.15
C ASP A 53 -15.18 -12.71 -2.79
N GLU A 54 -16.22 -11.86 -2.75
CA GLU A 54 -16.86 -11.42 -1.51
C GLU A 54 -17.62 -12.51 -0.76
N LYS A 55 -18.06 -13.58 -1.44
CA LYS A 55 -18.96 -14.60 -0.86
C LYS A 55 -18.32 -15.32 0.32
N ALA A 56 -17.08 -15.76 0.16
CA ALA A 56 -16.35 -16.50 1.17
C ALA A 56 -16.04 -15.65 2.43
N PRO A 57 -15.44 -14.45 2.31
CA PRO A 57 -15.26 -13.53 3.43
C PRO A 57 -16.56 -13.16 4.14
N ILE A 58 -17.64 -12.84 3.41
CA ILE A 58 -18.94 -12.48 4.01
C ILE A 58 -19.52 -13.67 4.78
N LYS A 59 -19.51 -14.88 4.19
CA LYS A 59 -19.98 -16.10 4.86
C LYS A 59 -19.19 -16.37 6.13
N ARG A 60 -17.86 -16.27 6.08
CA ARG A 60 -17.00 -16.46 7.26
C ARG A 60 -17.27 -15.41 8.34
N ALA A 61 -17.43 -14.14 7.96
CA ALA A 61 -17.67 -13.05 8.91
C ALA A 61 -19.04 -13.18 9.60
N THR A 62 -20.06 -13.67 8.89
CA THR A 62 -21.44 -13.77 9.41
C THR A 62 -21.74 -15.09 10.13
N THR A 63 -21.08 -16.18 9.77
CA THR A 63 -21.38 -17.52 10.31
C THR A 63 -20.23 -18.11 11.14
N GLY A 64 -19.02 -17.56 11.07
CA GLY A 64 -17.81 -18.14 11.65
C GLY A 64 -17.29 -19.39 10.93
N ILE A 65 -18.03 -19.90 9.93
CA ILE A 65 -17.68 -21.10 9.19
C ILE A 65 -16.63 -20.73 8.13
N GLY A 66 -15.52 -21.46 8.14
CA GLY A 66 -14.46 -21.31 7.14
C GLY A 66 -14.95 -21.66 5.73
N SER A 67 -14.35 -21.02 4.73
CA SER A 67 -14.57 -21.30 3.32
C SER A 67 -13.29 -21.08 2.55
N HIS A 68 -13.18 -21.73 1.38
CA HIS A 68 -12.08 -21.45 0.47
C HIS A 68 -12.21 -20.04 -0.09
N PHE A 69 -11.08 -19.39 -0.14
CA PHE A 69 -10.93 -18.06 -0.67
C PHE A 69 -10.47 -18.13 -2.12
N GLU A 70 -11.18 -17.44 -3.00
CA GLU A 70 -10.91 -17.45 -4.43
C GLU A 70 -10.50 -16.05 -4.89
N VAL A 71 -9.40 -15.98 -5.64
CA VAL A 71 -9.00 -14.78 -6.36
C VAL A 71 -9.65 -14.85 -7.74
N PRO A 72 -10.47 -13.86 -8.14
CA PRO A 72 -11.11 -13.88 -9.44
C PRO A 72 -10.08 -13.89 -10.59
N ASN A 73 -10.33 -14.71 -11.62
CA ASN A 73 -9.50 -14.73 -12.84
C ASN A 73 -9.63 -13.44 -13.68
N SER A 74 -10.73 -12.71 -13.49
CA SER A 74 -10.99 -11.42 -14.14
C SER A 74 -11.58 -10.48 -13.11
N CYS A 75 -11.01 -9.29 -12.99
CA CYS A 75 -11.39 -8.30 -11.99
C CYS A 75 -10.94 -6.90 -12.43
N LYS A 76 -11.46 -5.87 -11.77
CA LYS A 76 -10.93 -4.53 -11.92
C LYS A 76 -9.62 -4.46 -11.14
N SER A 77 -8.50 -4.28 -11.84
CA SER A 77 -7.18 -4.27 -11.23
C SER A 77 -6.66 -2.85 -10.96
N ILE A 78 -5.85 -2.75 -9.91
CA ILE A 78 -5.10 -1.55 -9.54
C ILE A 78 -3.61 -1.91 -9.46
N LEU A 79 -2.75 -0.97 -9.83
CA LEU A 79 -1.32 -0.96 -9.51
C LEU A 79 -1.09 0.15 -8.49
N GLN A 80 -0.39 -0.17 -7.40
CA GLN A 80 0.08 0.81 -6.42
C GLN A 80 1.58 0.66 -6.23
N MET A 81 2.29 1.79 -6.35
CA MET A 81 3.75 1.82 -6.22
C MET A 81 4.21 3.09 -5.51
N MET A 82 5.32 2.99 -4.79
CA MET A 82 6.00 4.10 -4.14
C MET A 82 7.34 4.27 -4.83
N VAL A 83 7.63 5.50 -5.24
CA VAL A 83 8.91 5.90 -5.81
C VAL A 83 9.64 6.72 -4.77
N VAL A 84 10.93 6.47 -4.60
CA VAL A 84 11.78 7.19 -3.65
C VAL A 84 13.06 7.58 -4.38
N ASP A 85 13.37 8.86 -4.38
CA ASP A 85 14.65 9.37 -4.86
C ASP A 85 15.61 9.42 -3.66
N ILE A 86 16.78 8.79 -3.82
CA ILE A 86 17.76 8.58 -2.74
C ILE A 86 19.11 9.16 -3.17
N GLU A 87 19.67 10.02 -2.33
CA GLU A 87 21.02 10.58 -2.47
C GLU A 87 21.79 10.35 -1.17
N ASP A 88 23.02 9.84 -1.26
CA ASP A 88 23.88 9.54 -0.10
C ASP A 88 23.19 8.74 1.03
N GLY A 89 22.32 7.80 0.64
CA GLY A 89 21.55 6.97 1.56
C GLY A 89 20.35 7.68 2.23
N LYS A 90 20.05 8.92 1.86
CA LYS A 90 18.94 9.72 2.38
C LYS A 90 17.83 9.85 1.35
N ALA A 91 16.57 9.73 1.78
CA ALA A 91 15.45 10.07 0.92
C ALA A 91 15.36 11.59 0.74
N ILE A 92 15.42 12.05 -0.51
CA ILE A 92 15.30 13.47 -0.87
C ILE A 92 13.92 13.81 -1.44
N ASN A 93 13.24 12.83 -2.03
CA ASN A 93 11.90 12.96 -2.59
C ASN A 93 11.20 11.61 -2.63
N SER A 94 9.86 11.62 -2.58
CA SER A 94 9.07 10.41 -2.74
C SER A 94 7.64 10.74 -3.16
N TYR A 95 7.04 9.87 -3.96
CA TYR A 95 5.63 9.95 -4.34
C TYR A 95 5.04 8.55 -4.54
N LYS A 96 3.72 8.45 -4.34
CA LYS A 96 2.94 7.23 -4.54
C LYS A 96 2.10 7.35 -5.80
N ILE A 97 2.11 6.30 -6.63
CA ILE A 97 1.28 6.19 -7.82
C ILE A 97 0.17 5.16 -7.55
N LYS A 98 -1.07 5.50 -7.93
CA LYS A 98 -2.16 4.55 -8.11
C LYS A 98 -2.65 4.60 -9.56
N LYS A 99 -2.76 3.43 -10.19
CA LYS A 99 -3.22 3.26 -11.57
C LYS A 99 -4.31 2.20 -11.63
N TYR A 100 -5.51 2.61 -12.02
CA TYR A 100 -6.64 1.70 -12.21
C TYR A 100 -6.70 1.22 -13.66
N CYS A 101 -7.07 -0.04 -13.87
CA CYS A 101 -7.16 -0.64 -15.21
C CYS A 101 -8.21 0.04 -16.11
N ASN A 102 -9.25 0.62 -15.51
CA ASN A 102 -10.38 1.24 -16.19
C ASN A 102 -10.21 2.76 -16.39
N SER A 103 -9.05 3.33 -16.03
CA SER A 103 -8.79 4.76 -16.14
C SER A 103 -7.44 4.98 -16.81
N SER A 104 -7.36 5.93 -17.75
CA SER A 104 -6.07 6.36 -18.33
C SER A 104 -5.25 7.22 -17.35
N LYS A 105 -5.89 7.84 -16.35
CA LYS A 105 -5.27 8.75 -15.38
C LYS A 105 -4.34 8.01 -14.41
N LEU A 106 -3.21 8.64 -14.08
CA LEU A 106 -2.37 8.29 -12.95
C LEU A 106 -2.75 9.17 -11.76
N HIS A 107 -2.93 8.55 -10.60
CA HIS A 107 -3.14 9.27 -9.35
C HIS A 107 -1.80 9.31 -8.62
N ILE A 108 -1.22 10.50 -8.50
CA ILE A 108 0.06 10.72 -7.84
C ILE A 108 -0.20 11.44 -6.51
N SER A 109 0.46 11.00 -5.45
CA SER A 109 0.42 11.64 -4.14
C SER A 109 1.84 11.82 -3.64
N ASP A 110 2.27 13.07 -3.52
CA ASP A 110 3.62 13.42 -3.09
C ASP A 110 3.78 13.25 -1.58
N ALA A 111 5.01 12.95 -1.15
CA ALA A 111 5.35 12.84 0.25
C ALA A 111 5.30 14.21 0.94
N ILE A 112 4.82 14.23 2.18
CA ILE A 112 4.98 15.39 3.07
C ILE A 112 6.40 15.32 3.67
N ILE A 113 7.17 16.40 3.57
CA ILE A 113 8.50 16.48 4.19
C ILE A 113 8.35 17.04 5.61
N ILE A 114 8.80 16.28 6.61
CA ILE A 114 8.65 16.57 8.05
C ILE A 114 10.00 16.50 8.76
#